data_AF-A0AAV1QIH3-F1
#
_entry.id   AF-A0AAV1QIH3-F1
#
_cell.length_a   1.000
_cell.length_b   1.000
_cell.length_c   1.000
_cell.angle_alpha   90.00
_cell.angle_beta   90.00
_cell.angle_gamma   90.00
#
_symmetry.space_group_name_H-M   'P 1'
#
loop_
_entity.id
_entity.type
_entity.pdbx_description
1 polymer ?
#
loop_
_entity_poly.entity_id
_entity_poly.type
_entity_poly.pdbx_seq_one_letter_code
_entity_poly.pdbx_strand_id
1 'polypeptide(L)'
;MLLQPALKVPAGPLFSIECAEDSICQLHLPHCEPEPALVSESLSVVNISDDGMSIIQPLEVTETHVVVDIPHLSAFGIIWDLIKRFCNFMTKPISGQVLLFLRRPFPSGKQILSVILLPSNVPLLEVKVQHTDSQFIQAPSNCLIHREQRYSLLSDPDSYKIQPDHAVFSNSYGPNYHPTYEIMLRTSTEEVTLMLRDPESIQVWQHNLHLPVSSSGASSVQTLLRLGDDISAEKKLLTVRSEFIYRVSNPVLDNLLDKLLAEGVITDAERETAMTKPRQDKARDVIDMVRKKGRDASEKMMTLFSEDDTFLCRELGLI
;
A
#
# COMPACT_ATOMS: atom_id res chain seq x y z
N MET A 1 25.33 -1.64 11.22
CA MET A 1 26.37 -2.02 10.24
C MET A 1 27.07 -3.27 10.73
N LEU A 2 26.51 -4.46 10.49
CA LEU A 2 27.09 -5.77 10.88
C LEU A 2 26.71 -6.83 9.83
N LEU A 3 27.19 -6.67 8.59
CA LEU A 3 27.16 -7.69 7.54
C LEU A 3 28.54 -7.86 6.89
N GLN A 4 29.60 -7.81 7.68
CA GLN A 4 30.94 -8.22 7.24
C GLN A 4 31.60 -8.95 8.40
N PRO A 5 31.45 -10.29 8.46
CA PRO A 5 32.43 -11.17 7.79
C PRO A 5 31.87 -12.44 7.12
N ALA A 6 30.56 -12.56 6.90
CA ALA A 6 30.01 -13.61 6.02
C ALA A 6 29.77 -12.97 4.64
N LEU A 7 30.26 -13.55 3.54
CA LEU A 7 30.01 -13.12 2.15
C LEU A 7 28.51 -13.21 1.79
N LYS A 8 27.68 -12.44 2.48
CA LYS A 8 26.22 -12.47 2.41
C LYS A 8 25.66 -11.08 2.28
N VAL A 9 24.66 -10.93 1.41
CA VAL A 9 24.02 -9.64 1.14
C VAL A 9 22.51 -9.71 1.37
N PRO A 10 21.84 -8.60 1.75
CA PRO A 10 20.40 -8.61 1.94
C PRO A 10 19.64 -9.06 0.69
N ALA A 11 18.64 -9.90 0.88
CA ALA A 11 17.75 -10.44 -0.15
C ALA A 11 16.31 -9.95 -0.02
N GLY A 12 16.03 -9.13 0.99
CA GLY A 12 14.70 -8.66 1.33
C GLY A 12 14.72 -7.65 2.48
N PRO A 13 13.54 -7.11 2.84
CA PRO A 13 13.38 -6.30 4.04
C PRO A 13 13.65 -7.14 5.31
N LEU A 14 13.87 -6.43 6.41
CA LEU A 14 13.98 -6.99 7.75
C LEU A 14 12.64 -6.81 8.47
N PHE A 15 12.04 -7.91 8.90
CA PHE A 15 10.77 -7.93 9.62
C PHE A 15 11.02 -8.05 11.12
N SER A 16 10.52 -7.09 11.91
CA SER A 16 10.48 -7.20 13.36
C SER A 16 9.20 -7.91 13.77
N ILE A 17 9.31 -9.06 14.41
CA ILE A 17 8.15 -9.87 14.82
C ILE A 17 8.09 -9.93 16.33
N GLU A 18 7.06 -9.31 16.89
CA GLU A 18 6.76 -9.32 18.32
C GLU A 18 5.51 -10.18 18.55
N CYS A 19 5.66 -11.29 19.27
CA CYS A 19 4.55 -12.15 19.68
C CYS A 19 4.82 -12.74 21.07
N ALA A 20 3.87 -13.49 21.63
CA ALA A 20 4.14 -14.26 22.86
C ALA A 20 4.97 -15.51 22.51
N GLU A 21 5.82 -15.96 23.45
CA GLU A 21 6.62 -17.18 23.29
C GLU A 21 5.74 -18.37 22.87
N ASP A 22 6.28 -19.24 22.01
CA ASP A 22 5.62 -20.43 21.44
C ASP A 22 4.33 -20.19 20.65
N SER A 23 3.99 -18.94 20.32
CA SER A 23 2.76 -18.62 19.58
C SER A 23 2.90 -18.76 18.06
N ILE A 24 4.13 -18.80 17.54
CA ILE A 24 4.41 -18.93 16.10
C ILE A 24 5.45 -20.02 15.89
N CYS A 25 5.08 -21.07 15.17
CA CYS A 25 5.99 -22.17 14.86
C CYS A 25 6.79 -21.93 13.58
N GLN A 26 6.27 -21.13 12.64
CA GLN A 26 6.81 -21.03 11.29
C GLN A 26 6.61 -19.64 10.69
N LEU A 27 7.64 -19.13 9.99
CA LEU A 27 7.58 -17.92 9.16
C LEU A 27 7.63 -18.23 7.69
N HIS A 28 6.92 -17.39 6.94
CA HIS A 28 6.91 -17.35 5.49
C HIS A 28 7.42 -15.95 5.08
N LEU A 29 8.69 -15.85 4.71
CA LEU A 29 9.33 -14.57 4.39
C LEU A 29 9.40 -14.38 2.87
N PRO A 30 8.93 -13.25 2.31
CA PRO A 30 8.84 -13.07 0.87
C PRO A 30 10.20 -12.88 0.20
N HIS A 31 10.42 -13.54 -0.94
CA HIS A 31 11.59 -13.32 -1.81
C HIS A 31 11.16 -12.86 -3.21
N CYS A 32 12.12 -12.35 -3.97
CA CYS A 32 11.92 -11.80 -5.32
C CYS A 32 12.63 -12.66 -6.38
N GLU A 33 12.58 -13.98 -6.26
CA GLU A 33 13.36 -14.87 -7.12
C GLU A 33 12.45 -15.62 -8.09
N PRO A 34 12.64 -15.44 -9.40
CA PRO A 34 11.72 -15.99 -10.39
C PRO A 34 11.88 -17.51 -10.57
N GLU A 35 13.04 -18.08 -10.22
CA GLU A 35 13.37 -19.49 -10.39
C GLU A 35 13.92 -20.08 -9.08
N PRO A 36 13.08 -20.27 -8.03
CA PRO A 36 13.52 -20.66 -6.70
C PRO A 36 14.29 -21.99 -6.66
N ALA A 37 13.92 -22.94 -7.52
CA ALA A 37 14.57 -24.25 -7.61
C ALA A 37 16.06 -24.18 -7.96
N LEU A 38 16.51 -23.09 -8.61
CA LEU A 38 17.91 -22.91 -9.01
C LEU A 38 18.72 -22.11 -7.99
N VAL A 39 18.08 -21.60 -6.93
CA VAL A 39 18.69 -20.71 -5.93
C VAL A 39 18.42 -21.13 -4.49
N SER A 40 17.72 -22.24 -4.27
CA SER A 40 17.33 -22.75 -2.94
C SER A 40 18.52 -22.87 -1.99
N GLU A 41 19.68 -23.33 -2.47
CA GLU A 41 20.89 -23.46 -1.65
C GLU A 41 21.61 -22.14 -1.34
N SER A 42 21.22 -21.04 -2.00
CA SER A 42 21.86 -19.73 -1.91
C SER A 42 21.06 -18.70 -1.10
N LEU A 43 19.85 -19.05 -0.67
CA LEU A 43 19.03 -18.27 0.23
C LEU A 43 19.19 -18.77 1.67
N SER A 44 19.28 -17.85 2.62
CA SER A 44 19.21 -18.15 4.05
C SER A 44 18.42 -17.07 4.77
N VAL A 45 17.90 -17.39 5.96
CA VAL A 45 17.26 -16.42 6.83
C VAL A 45 18.23 -15.99 7.92
N VAL A 46 18.40 -14.69 8.11
CA VAL A 46 19.05 -14.15 9.30
C VAL A 46 18.00 -13.98 10.39
N ASN A 47 18.37 -14.37 11.60
CA ASN A 47 17.66 -14.09 12.84
C ASN A 47 18.54 -13.17 13.68
N ILE A 48 18.01 -12.03 14.12
CA ILE A 48 18.69 -11.05 14.97
C ILE A 48 17.90 -10.94 16.27
N SER A 49 18.52 -11.40 17.37
CA SER A 49 17.99 -11.35 18.73
C SER A 49 18.95 -10.63 19.68
N ASP A 50 18.58 -10.52 20.96
CA ASP A 50 19.46 -10.01 22.02
C ASP A 50 20.74 -10.87 22.20
N ASP A 51 20.66 -12.17 21.89
CA ASP A 51 21.79 -13.11 21.90
C ASP A 51 22.70 -12.95 20.67
N GLY A 52 22.33 -12.11 19.72
CA GLY A 52 23.10 -11.77 18.52
C GLY A 52 22.48 -12.28 17.22
N MET A 53 23.32 -12.43 16.20
CA MET A 53 22.90 -12.81 14.85
C MET A 53 23.12 -14.31 14.62
N SER A 54 22.06 -15.02 14.21
CA SER A 54 22.13 -16.41 13.77
C SER A 54 21.61 -16.57 12.34
N ILE A 55 22.03 -17.65 11.66
CA ILE A 55 21.63 -17.94 10.27
C ILE A 55 20.86 -19.26 10.28
N ILE A 56 19.63 -19.21 9.77
CA ILE A 56 18.70 -20.33 9.67
C ILE A 56 18.63 -20.76 8.19
N GLN A 57 18.74 -22.06 7.96
CA GLN A 57 18.52 -22.61 6.61
C GLN A 57 17.01 -22.77 6.36
N PRO A 58 16.50 -22.35 5.19
CA PRO A 58 15.11 -22.58 4.83
C PRO A 58 14.77 -24.07 4.83
N LEU A 59 13.60 -24.42 5.36
CA LEU A 59 13.01 -25.74 5.21
C LEU A 59 12.54 -25.95 3.78
N GLU A 60 11.98 -24.88 3.20
CA GLU A 60 11.43 -24.84 1.85
C GLU A 60 11.64 -23.45 1.25
N VAL A 61 11.91 -23.42 -0.05
CA VAL A 61 11.91 -22.19 -0.86
C VAL A 61 10.86 -22.37 -1.94
N THR A 62 9.75 -21.67 -1.81
CA THR A 62 8.61 -21.72 -2.74
C THR A 62 8.80 -20.72 -3.89
N GLU A 63 7.78 -20.48 -4.70
CA GLU A 63 7.80 -19.44 -5.73
C GLU A 63 7.80 -18.01 -5.16
N THR A 64 7.35 -17.83 -3.91
CA THR A 64 7.09 -16.49 -3.37
C THR A 64 7.71 -16.25 -1.99
N HIS A 65 7.89 -17.30 -1.19
CA HIS A 65 8.37 -17.20 0.19
C HIS A 65 9.36 -18.31 0.55
N VAL A 66 10.29 -17.99 1.46
CA VAL A 66 11.09 -18.96 2.19
C VAL A 66 10.38 -19.33 3.49
N VAL A 67 10.41 -20.62 3.81
CA VAL A 67 9.75 -21.17 5.00
C VAL A 67 10.82 -21.55 6.03
N VAL A 68 10.70 -21.05 7.25
CA VAL A 68 11.61 -21.37 8.37
C VAL A 68 10.83 -21.62 9.66
N ASP A 69 11.31 -22.55 10.47
CA ASP A 69 10.81 -22.70 11.84
C ASP A 69 11.42 -21.62 12.74
N ILE A 70 10.62 -21.12 13.67
CA ILE A 70 11.04 -20.08 14.61
C ILE A 70 11.37 -20.69 15.96
N PRO A 71 12.60 -20.52 16.46
CA PRO A 71 12.92 -20.91 17.83
C PRO A 71 12.59 -19.85 18.90
N HIS A 72 12.49 -18.55 18.58
CA HIS A 72 12.24 -17.46 19.53
C HIS A 72 11.88 -16.11 18.87
N LEU A 73 11.45 -15.13 19.68
CA LEU A 73 11.10 -13.75 19.29
C LEU A 73 12.32 -12.96 18.80
N SER A 74 12.26 -12.45 17.57
CA SER A 74 13.40 -11.76 16.93
C SER A 74 13.02 -10.95 15.69
N ALA A 75 13.99 -10.21 15.16
CA ALA A 75 13.94 -9.67 13.79
C ALA A 75 14.48 -10.68 12.77
N PHE A 76 13.78 -10.86 11.67
CA PHE A 76 14.11 -11.83 10.62
C PHE A 76 14.25 -11.19 9.24
N GLY A 77 15.22 -11.63 8.46
CA GLY A 77 15.43 -11.13 7.09
C GLY A 77 16.03 -12.20 6.19
N ILE A 78 15.93 -12.04 4.88
CA ILE A 78 16.53 -12.99 3.93
C ILE A 78 17.90 -12.46 3.50
N ILE A 79 18.89 -13.35 3.39
CA ILE A 79 20.23 -13.06 2.89
C ILE A 79 20.64 -14.02 1.77
N TRP A 80 21.38 -13.48 0.79
CA TRP A 80 22.03 -14.19 -0.30
C TRP A 80 23.41 -14.69 0.11
N ASP A 81 23.80 -15.88 -0.32
CA ASP A 81 25.19 -16.34 -0.31
C ASP A 81 25.90 -15.93 -1.62
N LEU A 82 26.86 -15.00 -1.54
CA LEU A 82 27.59 -14.51 -2.72
C LEU A 82 28.51 -15.57 -3.34
N ILE A 83 29.06 -16.50 -2.54
CA ILE A 83 29.99 -17.53 -3.03
C ILE A 83 29.21 -18.55 -3.87
N LYS A 84 28.06 -19.00 -3.37
CA LYS A 84 27.20 -19.94 -4.10
C LYS A 84 26.55 -19.30 -5.33
N ARG A 85 26.36 -17.99 -5.32
CA ARG A 85 25.68 -17.25 -6.40
C ARG A 85 26.64 -16.53 -7.37
N PHE A 86 27.96 -16.73 -7.28
CA PHE A 86 28.99 -15.86 -7.89
C PHE A 86 28.77 -15.51 -9.37
N CYS A 87 28.41 -16.46 -10.23
CA CYS A 87 28.12 -16.19 -11.66
C CYS A 87 26.67 -15.73 -11.93
N ASN A 88 25.73 -16.10 -11.07
CA ASN A 88 24.28 -15.88 -11.27
C ASN A 88 23.76 -14.59 -10.62
N PHE A 89 24.50 -14.01 -9.68
CA PHE A 89 24.03 -12.88 -8.86
C PHE A 89 23.78 -11.61 -9.70
N MET A 90 24.63 -11.38 -10.70
CA MET A 90 24.53 -10.22 -11.61
C MET A 90 23.84 -10.55 -12.94
N THR A 91 23.83 -11.84 -13.33
CA THR A 91 23.37 -12.26 -14.66
C THR A 91 21.94 -12.79 -14.68
N LYS A 92 21.40 -13.23 -13.53
CA LYS A 92 19.99 -13.65 -13.45
C LYS A 92 19.11 -12.50 -13.00
N PRO A 93 17.92 -12.34 -13.62
CA PRO A 93 16.96 -11.34 -13.20
C PRO A 93 16.31 -11.74 -11.88
N ILE A 94 15.78 -10.73 -11.19
CA ILE A 94 14.88 -10.88 -10.06
C ILE A 94 13.47 -10.45 -10.47
N SER A 95 12.49 -10.88 -9.69
CA SER A 95 11.14 -10.34 -9.76
C SER A 95 11.15 -8.90 -9.24
N GLY A 96 10.83 -7.95 -10.11
CA GLY A 96 10.69 -6.54 -9.81
C GLY A 96 9.23 -6.10 -9.82
N GLN A 97 9.01 -4.87 -9.35
CA GLN A 97 7.73 -4.17 -9.43
C GLN A 97 7.92 -2.70 -9.81
N VAL A 98 7.02 -2.21 -10.66
CA VAL A 98 6.88 -0.79 -11.03
C VAL A 98 5.68 -0.21 -10.30
N LEU A 99 5.92 0.71 -9.37
CA LEU A 99 4.87 1.39 -8.61
C LEU A 99 4.69 2.82 -9.09
N LEU A 100 3.44 3.27 -9.13
CA LEU A 100 3.06 4.54 -9.71
C LEU A 100 2.34 5.40 -8.68
N PHE A 101 2.86 6.61 -8.46
CA PHE A 101 2.34 7.59 -7.52
C PHE A 101 2.15 8.93 -8.20
N LEU A 102 0.91 9.37 -8.33
CA LEU A 102 0.57 10.66 -8.91
C LEU A 102 0.53 11.74 -7.82
N ARG A 103 1.44 12.70 -7.88
CA ARG A 103 1.48 13.82 -6.94
C ARG A 103 0.33 14.78 -7.21
N ARG A 104 -0.01 15.57 -6.18
CA ARG A 104 -0.96 16.67 -6.33
C ARG A 104 -0.54 17.63 -7.44
N PRO A 105 -1.50 18.11 -8.26
CA PRO A 105 -1.19 19.03 -9.33
C PRO A 105 -0.72 20.38 -8.79
N PHE A 106 0.23 20.98 -9.49
CA PHE A 106 0.66 22.36 -9.27
C PHE A 106 -0.42 23.34 -9.76
N PRO A 107 -0.51 24.54 -9.18
CA PRO A 107 -1.41 25.60 -9.67
C PRO A 107 -1.21 25.98 -11.14
N SER A 108 -0.05 25.67 -11.71
CA SER A 108 0.30 25.90 -13.10
C SER A 108 -0.32 24.89 -14.09
N GLY A 109 -1.14 23.94 -13.62
CA GLY A 109 -1.74 22.90 -14.48
C GLY A 109 -0.78 21.77 -14.85
N LYS A 110 0.32 21.62 -14.10
CA LYS A 110 1.29 20.53 -14.24
C LYS A 110 1.15 19.56 -13.07
N GLN A 111 1.46 18.29 -13.28
CA GLN A 111 1.49 17.28 -12.23
C GLN A 111 2.70 16.36 -12.42
N ILE A 112 3.18 15.75 -11.34
CA ILE A 112 4.31 14.81 -11.37
C ILE A 112 3.77 13.41 -11.15
N LEU A 113 4.10 12.51 -12.07
CA LEU A 113 3.96 11.07 -11.87
C LEU A 113 5.32 10.51 -11.44
N SER A 114 5.39 10.04 -10.20
CA SER A 114 6.53 9.32 -9.67
C SER A 114 6.42 7.84 -10.03
N VAL A 115 7.49 7.31 -10.62
CA VAL A 115 7.63 5.89 -10.95
C VAL A 115 8.74 5.32 -10.09
N ILE A 116 8.41 4.31 -9.30
CA ILE A 116 9.32 3.69 -8.34
C ILE A 116 9.56 2.24 -8.78
N LEU A 117 10.81 1.91 -9.06
CA LEU A 117 11.24 0.57 -9.42
C LEU A 117 11.85 -0.11 -8.19
N LEU A 118 11.25 -1.21 -7.73
CA LEU A 118 11.66 -1.93 -6.52
C LEU A 118 11.67 -3.45 -6.74
N PRO A 119 12.39 -4.22 -5.92
CA PRO A 119 12.19 -5.67 -5.81
C PRO A 119 10.74 -6.01 -5.44
N SER A 120 10.19 -7.11 -5.96
CA SER A 120 8.78 -7.50 -5.73
C SER A 120 8.46 -7.87 -4.28
N ASN A 121 9.48 -8.19 -3.47
CA ASN A 121 9.33 -8.52 -2.05
C ASN A 121 9.40 -7.31 -1.12
N VAL A 122 9.46 -6.08 -1.66
CA VAL A 122 9.23 -4.86 -0.89
C VAL A 122 7.72 -4.67 -0.67
N PRO A 123 7.23 -4.56 0.58
CA PRO A 123 5.80 -4.41 0.84
C PRO A 123 5.24 -3.08 0.32
N LEU A 124 4.18 -3.14 -0.48
CA LEU A 124 3.51 -1.95 -1.02
C LEU A 124 3.04 -0.99 0.10
N LEU A 125 2.63 -1.53 1.25
CA LEU A 125 2.15 -0.73 2.37
C LEU A 125 3.25 0.20 2.93
N GLU A 126 4.48 -0.30 3.07
CA GLU A 126 5.62 0.49 3.53
C GLU A 126 5.96 1.62 2.56
N VAL A 127 5.86 1.35 1.26
CA VAL A 127 6.04 2.38 0.23
C VAL A 127 4.92 3.43 0.32
N LYS A 128 3.65 3.01 0.43
CA LYS A 128 2.51 3.94 0.50
C LYS A 128 2.59 4.91 1.68
N VAL A 129 3.08 4.45 2.85
CA VAL A 129 3.22 5.29 4.05
C VAL A 129 4.21 6.45 3.83
N GLN A 130 5.15 6.34 2.89
CA GLN A 130 6.09 7.41 2.56
C GLN A 130 5.59 8.38 1.48
N HIS A 131 4.51 8.03 0.79
CA HIS A 131 3.95 8.79 -0.34
C HIS A 131 2.51 9.24 -0.04
N THR A 132 2.22 9.67 1.19
CA THR A 132 0.86 10.04 1.65
C THR A 132 0.26 11.26 0.95
N ASP A 133 1.11 12.10 0.36
CA ASP A 133 0.71 13.27 -0.42
C ASP A 133 0.37 12.94 -1.88
N SER A 134 0.56 11.68 -2.28
CA SER A 134 0.44 11.19 -3.65
C SER A 134 -0.64 10.11 -3.77
N GLN A 135 -1.33 10.08 -4.91
CA GLN A 135 -2.31 9.05 -5.22
C GLN A 135 -1.61 7.83 -5.84
N PHE A 136 -1.72 6.68 -5.17
CA PHE A 136 -1.28 5.41 -5.77
C PHE A 136 -2.20 5.02 -6.94
N ILE A 137 -1.60 4.75 -8.10
CA ILE A 137 -2.32 4.23 -9.28
C ILE A 137 -2.14 2.71 -9.31
N GLN A 138 -3.24 1.98 -9.16
CA GLN A 138 -3.22 0.53 -9.29
C GLN A 138 -3.01 0.15 -10.76
N ALA A 139 -1.93 -0.57 -11.02
CA ALA A 139 -1.54 -1.02 -12.34
C ALA A 139 -0.86 -2.41 -12.23
N PRO A 140 -0.83 -3.22 -13.30
CA PRO A 140 0.06 -4.37 -13.38
C PRO A 140 1.50 -3.90 -13.16
N SER A 141 2.13 -4.33 -12.06
CA SER A 141 3.43 -3.81 -11.62
C SER A 141 4.59 -4.74 -11.93
N ASN A 142 4.33 -6.05 -12.08
CA ASN A 142 5.38 -7.06 -12.10
C ASN A 142 6.26 -6.99 -13.35
N CYS A 143 7.56 -7.14 -13.16
CA CYS A 143 8.55 -7.20 -14.25
C CYS A 143 9.75 -8.07 -13.85
N LEU A 144 10.62 -8.40 -14.81
CA LEU A 144 11.91 -9.04 -14.57
C LEU A 144 13.01 -8.02 -14.78
N ILE A 145 13.87 -7.85 -13.78
CA ILE A 145 14.94 -6.84 -13.79
C ILE A 145 16.25 -7.40 -13.22
N HIS A 146 17.38 -6.98 -13.75
CA HIS A 146 18.70 -7.35 -13.24
C HIS A 146 19.22 -6.30 -12.28
N ARG A 147 19.96 -6.78 -11.27
CA ARG A 147 20.60 -5.95 -10.26
C ARG A 147 21.74 -5.14 -10.87
N GLU A 148 21.91 -3.91 -10.40
CA GLU A 148 22.95 -2.97 -10.82
C GLU A 148 22.93 -2.66 -12.33
N GLN A 149 21.81 -2.92 -13.01
CA GLN A 149 21.64 -2.62 -14.42
C GLN A 149 20.94 -1.27 -14.61
N ARG A 150 21.29 -0.58 -15.70
CA ARG A 150 20.74 0.73 -16.05
C ARG A 150 19.47 0.57 -16.89
N TYR A 151 18.37 1.15 -16.44
CA TYR A 151 17.10 1.18 -17.16
C TYR A 151 16.80 2.58 -17.70
N SER A 152 15.93 2.67 -18.69
CA SER A 152 15.30 3.92 -19.13
C SER A 152 13.78 3.80 -19.08
N LEU A 153 13.13 4.91 -18.75
CA LEU A 153 11.68 5.04 -18.81
C LEU A 153 11.31 5.93 -19.99
N LEU A 154 10.38 5.47 -20.82
CA LEU A 154 9.84 6.21 -21.95
C LEU A 154 8.34 6.41 -21.76
N SER A 155 7.82 7.44 -22.43
CA SER A 155 6.39 7.69 -22.53
C SER A 155 5.93 7.73 -23.98
N ASP A 156 4.67 7.39 -24.21
CA ASP A 156 3.94 7.70 -25.43
C ASP A 156 2.69 8.52 -25.04
N PRO A 157 2.57 9.79 -25.49
CA PRO A 157 3.50 10.50 -26.38
C PRO A 157 4.89 10.77 -25.77
N ASP A 158 5.91 10.84 -26.63
CA ASP A 158 7.33 11.05 -26.28
C ASP A 158 7.67 12.50 -25.85
N SER A 159 6.68 13.38 -25.91
CA SER A 159 6.81 14.81 -25.58
C SER A 159 6.98 15.11 -24.08
N TYR A 160 6.74 14.14 -23.19
CA TYR A 160 6.84 14.36 -21.75
C TYR A 160 8.28 14.34 -21.27
N LYS A 161 8.61 15.28 -20.38
CA LYS A 161 9.92 15.33 -19.75
C LYS A 161 9.98 14.29 -18.64
N ILE A 162 10.90 13.33 -18.79
CA ILE A 162 11.21 12.28 -17.81
C ILE A 162 12.57 12.59 -17.20
N GLN A 163 12.72 12.48 -15.88
CA GLN A 163 14.01 12.63 -15.21
C GLN A 163 14.20 11.57 -14.12
N PRO A 164 15.40 10.98 -14.00
CA PRO A 164 16.53 11.07 -14.93
C PRO A 164 16.23 10.33 -16.25
N ASP A 165 17.04 10.56 -17.30
CA ASP A 165 16.91 9.83 -18.57
C ASP A 165 17.14 8.32 -18.39
N HIS A 166 17.98 7.99 -17.40
CA HIS A 166 18.32 6.63 -17.03
C HIS A 166 18.59 6.53 -15.53
N ALA A 167 18.24 5.41 -14.92
CA ALA A 167 18.55 5.10 -13.53
C ALA A 167 19.14 3.70 -13.40
N VAL A 168 20.08 3.52 -12.47
CA VAL A 168 20.59 2.20 -12.10
C VAL A 168 19.63 1.58 -11.10
N PHE A 169 19.15 0.37 -11.40
CA PHE A 169 18.36 -0.39 -10.45
C PHE A 169 19.27 -0.99 -9.38
N SER A 170 19.18 -0.47 -8.17
CA SER A 170 19.85 -1.02 -6.99
C SER A 170 18.84 -1.77 -6.13
N ASN A 171 19.31 -2.82 -5.45
CA ASN A 171 18.48 -3.69 -4.64
C ASN A 171 18.14 -3.02 -3.29
N SER A 172 17.29 -1.99 -3.34
CA SER A 172 16.91 -1.18 -2.17
C SER A 172 15.68 -1.75 -1.45
N TYR A 173 15.82 -1.98 -0.15
CA TYR A 173 14.77 -2.52 0.72
C TYR A 173 14.28 -1.49 1.76
N GLY A 174 14.56 -0.21 1.54
CA GLY A 174 14.23 0.87 2.47
C GLY A 174 15.43 1.30 3.33
N PRO A 175 15.21 2.15 4.35
CA PRO A 175 13.91 2.64 4.81
C PRO A 175 13.35 3.77 3.94
N ASN A 176 14.06 4.26 2.93
CA ASN A 176 13.59 5.37 2.08
C ASN A 176 13.28 4.88 0.66
N TYR A 177 12.03 5.05 0.22
CA TYR A 177 11.58 4.67 -1.13
C TYR A 177 11.43 5.90 -2.02
N HIS A 178 12.54 6.34 -2.60
CA HIS A 178 12.55 7.48 -3.52
C HIS A 178 12.08 7.10 -4.92
N PRO A 179 11.41 8.00 -5.66
CA PRO A 179 11.10 7.78 -7.07
C PRO A 179 12.36 7.50 -7.89
N THR A 180 12.28 6.46 -8.71
CA THR A 180 13.33 6.13 -9.69
C THR A 180 13.27 7.08 -10.88
N TYR A 181 12.06 7.43 -11.30
CA TYR A 181 11.80 8.42 -12.34
C TYR A 181 10.66 9.35 -11.92
N GLU A 182 10.72 10.58 -12.41
CA GLU A 182 9.63 11.55 -12.36
C GLU A 182 9.27 11.95 -13.79
N ILE A 183 7.96 11.96 -14.08
CA ILE A 183 7.41 12.39 -15.36
C ILE A 183 6.57 13.64 -15.10
N MET A 184 6.86 14.70 -15.84
CA MET A 184 6.06 15.93 -15.80
C MET A 184 4.94 15.89 -16.81
N LEU A 185 3.71 15.73 -16.31
CA LEU A 185 2.49 15.62 -17.08
C LEU A 185 1.68 16.92 -17.00
N ARG A 186 0.76 17.12 -17.94
CA ARG A 186 -0.26 18.18 -17.84
C ARG A 186 -1.48 17.61 -17.12
N THR A 187 -2.22 18.45 -16.42
CA THR A 187 -3.49 18.05 -15.80
C THR A 187 -4.58 17.68 -16.81
N SER A 188 -4.40 18.09 -18.07
CA SER A 188 -5.26 17.72 -19.20
C SER A 188 -4.87 16.40 -19.86
N THR A 189 -3.78 15.75 -19.44
CA THR A 189 -3.38 14.45 -19.99
C THR A 189 -4.37 13.40 -19.50
N GLU A 190 -5.10 12.77 -20.42
CA GLU A 190 -6.05 11.69 -20.11
C GLU A 190 -5.38 10.33 -20.15
N GLU A 191 -4.48 10.12 -21.13
CA GLU A 191 -3.84 8.84 -21.39
C GLU A 191 -2.33 9.04 -21.59
N VAL A 192 -1.54 8.14 -21.00
CA VAL A 192 -0.10 8.06 -21.23
C VAL A 192 0.35 6.61 -21.13
N THR A 193 1.07 6.13 -22.13
CA THR A 193 1.70 4.80 -22.05
C THR A 193 3.11 4.96 -21.51
N LEU A 194 3.46 4.19 -20.48
CA LEU A 194 4.81 4.12 -19.94
C LEU A 194 5.47 2.82 -20.35
N MET A 195 6.76 2.89 -20.69
CA MET A 195 7.57 1.76 -21.13
C MET A 195 8.92 1.78 -20.41
N LEU A 196 9.23 0.73 -19.66
CA LEU A 196 10.53 0.52 -19.04
C LEU A 196 11.39 -0.33 -19.99
N ARG A 197 12.59 0.14 -20.31
CA ARG A 197 13.55 -0.55 -21.18
C ARG A 197 14.87 -0.81 -20.48
N ASP A 198 15.49 -1.91 -20.85
CA ASP A 198 16.84 -2.28 -20.43
C ASP A 198 17.91 -1.57 -21.31
N PRO A 199 19.23 -1.78 -21.08
CA PRO A 199 20.29 -1.23 -21.90
C PRO A 199 20.27 -1.66 -23.38
N GLU A 200 19.70 -2.83 -23.67
CA GLU A 200 19.56 -3.37 -25.02
C GLU A 200 18.30 -2.84 -25.72
N SER A 201 17.59 -1.90 -25.09
CA SER A 201 16.31 -1.34 -25.55
C SER A 201 15.18 -2.36 -25.62
N ILE A 202 15.32 -3.49 -24.94
CA ILE A 202 14.26 -4.48 -24.76
C ILE A 202 13.27 -3.92 -23.73
N GLN A 203 12.00 -3.98 -24.08
CA GLN A 203 10.93 -3.54 -23.19
C GLN A 203 10.65 -4.60 -22.14
N VAL A 204 10.93 -4.28 -20.87
CA VAL A 204 10.74 -5.19 -19.74
C VAL A 204 9.40 -4.99 -19.03
N TRP A 205 8.78 -3.83 -19.23
CA TRP A 205 7.45 -3.52 -18.72
C TRP A 205 6.80 -2.42 -19.56
N GLN A 206 5.49 -2.53 -19.79
CA GLN A 206 4.69 -1.49 -20.44
C GLN A 206 3.30 -1.45 -19.83
N HIS A 207 2.79 -0.25 -19.63
CA HIS A 207 1.40 -0.09 -19.26
C HIS A 207 0.82 1.24 -19.76
N ASN A 208 -0.43 1.18 -20.19
CA ASN A 208 -1.21 2.32 -20.61
C ASN A 208 -2.03 2.87 -19.44
N LEU A 209 -1.74 4.10 -19.04
CA LEU A 209 -2.34 4.76 -17.89
C LEU A 209 -3.48 5.67 -18.30
N HIS A 210 -4.61 5.50 -17.63
CA HIS A 210 -5.71 6.47 -17.64
C HIS A 210 -5.58 7.37 -16.41
N LEU A 211 -5.31 8.66 -16.64
CA LEU A 211 -5.11 9.63 -15.58
C LEU A 211 -6.43 10.32 -15.21
N PRO A 212 -6.64 10.60 -13.92
CA PRO A 212 -7.80 11.38 -13.50
C PRO A 212 -7.65 12.82 -14.01
N VAL A 213 -8.50 13.24 -14.94
CA VAL A 213 -8.51 14.60 -15.49
C VAL A 213 -8.82 15.59 -14.37
N SER A 214 -7.89 16.51 -14.09
CA SER A 214 -8.17 17.62 -13.18
C SER A 214 -8.84 18.74 -13.98
N SER A 215 -10.16 18.83 -13.90
CA SER A 215 -10.95 19.92 -14.48
C SER A 215 -10.56 21.26 -13.83
N SER A 216 -9.64 21.97 -14.46
CA SER A 216 -9.28 23.36 -14.13
C SER A 216 -10.48 24.27 -14.39
N GLY A 217 -11.17 24.67 -13.32
CA GLY A 217 -12.30 25.59 -13.39
C GLY A 217 -13.44 25.30 -12.42
N ALA A 218 -13.25 24.40 -11.46
CA ALA A 218 -14.02 24.40 -10.23
C ALA A 218 -13.18 23.74 -9.15
N SER A 219 -13.16 24.33 -7.95
CA SER A 219 -12.71 23.67 -6.73
C SER A 219 -13.09 22.18 -6.78
N SER A 220 -12.18 21.28 -6.42
CA SER A 220 -12.36 19.83 -6.29
C SER A 220 -13.39 19.42 -5.22
N VAL A 221 -14.33 20.33 -4.95
CA VAL A 221 -15.60 20.21 -4.24
C VAL A 221 -16.79 20.14 -5.23
N GLN A 222 -16.61 20.41 -6.54
CA GLN A 222 -17.73 20.50 -7.48
C GLN A 222 -17.97 19.31 -8.42
N THR A 223 -17.06 18.32 -8.51
CA THR A 223 -17.39 17.07 -9.24
C THR A 223 -18.29 16.13 -8.42
N LEU A 224 -18.43 16.35 -7.11
CA LEU A 224 -19.52 15.80 -6.30
C LEU A 224 -20.80 16.66 -6.32
N LEU A 225 -20.80 17.82 -6.99
CA LEU A 225 -21.95 18.73 -7.08
C LEU A 225 -22.70 18.68 -8.43
N ARG A 226 -22.41 17.71 -9.31
CA ARG A 226 -23.22 17.47 -10.53
C ARG A 226 -23.89 16.08 -10.61
N LEU A 227 -23.85 15.34 -9.51
CA LEU A 227 -24.71 14.19 -9.22
C LEU A 227 -25.46 14.42 -7.88
N GLY A 228 -25.90 15.65 -7.64
CA GLY A 228 -27.25 15.83 -7.10
C GLY A 228 -28.14 15.86 -8.34
N ASP A 229 -28.78 14.76 -8.72
CA ASP A 229 -29.82 14.14 -7.91
C ASP A 229 -29.62 12.65 -7.59
N ASP A 230 -29.85 12.35 -6.31
CA ASP A 230 -30.37 11.09 -5.74
C ASP A 230 -29.40 9.92 -5.41
N ILE A 231 -28.23 10.20 -4.84
CA ILE A 231 -27.60 9.21 -3.93
C ILE A 231 -28.23 9.37 -2.54
N SER A 232 -29.27 8.55 -2.27
CA SER A 232 -29.91 8.40 -0.95
C SER A 232 -28.87 8.29 0.16
N ALA A 233 -29.10 8.92 1.32
CA ALA A 233 -28.18 8.94 2.45
C ALA A 233 -27.73 7.53 2.90
N GLU A 234 -28.56 6.52 2.69
CA GLU A 234 -28.24 5.11 2.93
C GLU A 234 -27.04 4.62 2.12
N LYS A 235 -26.93 5.05 0.85
CA LYS A 235 -25.82 4.70 -0.04
C LYS A 235 -24.54 5.43 0.36
N LYS A 236 -24.63 6.66 0.87
CA LYS A 236 -23.48 7.39 1.42
C LYS A 236 -22.91 6.67 2.64
N LEU A 237 -23.78 6.29 3.59
CA LEU A 237 -23.39 5.50 4.76
C LEU A 237 -22.83 4.12 4.38
N LEU A 238 -23.35 3.49 3.32
CA LEU A 238 -22.80 2.22 2.83
C LEU A 238 -21.37 2.38 2.29
N THR A 239 -21.09 3.43 1.53
CA THR A 239 -19.76 3.70 0.96
C THR A 239 -18.72 3.94 2.04
N VAL A 240 -19.06 4.68 3.09
CA VAL A 240 -18.12 5.02 4.18
C VAL A 240 -18.03 3.96 5.27
N ARG A 241 -18.86 2.90 5.19
CA ARG A 241 -19.04 1.91 6.25
C ARG A 241 -17.75 1.31 6.78
N SER A 242 -16.85 0.89 5.88
CA SER A 242 -15.60 0.24 6.27
C SER A 242 -14.69 1.20 7.04
N GLU A 243 -14.57 2.44 6.57
CA GLU A 243 -13.75 3.48 7.21
C GLU A 243 -14.38 3.97 8.52
N PHE A 244 -15.71 4.10 8.57
CA PHE A 244 -16.44 4.39 9.81
C PHE A 244 -16.15 3.34 10.88
N ILE A 245 -16.29 2.05 10.55
CA ILE A 245 -16.01 0.94 11.50
C ILE A 245 -14.56 0.97 11.98
N TYR A 246 -13.62 1.23 11.07
CA TYR A 246 -12.20 1.22 11.40
C TYR A 246 -11.80 2.40 12.29
N ARG A 247 -12.20 3.63 11.92
CA ARG A 247 -11.69 4.88 12.49
C ARG A 247 -12.49 5.45 13.65
N VAL A 248 -13.79 5.15 13.75
CA VAL A 248 -14.63 5.76 14.78
C VAL A 248 -14.19 5.32 16.18
N SER A 249 -13.99 6.30 17.07
CA SER A 249 -13.60 6.03 18.45
C SER A 249 -14.79 5.56 19.28
N ASN A 250 -14.53 4.78 20.33
CA ASN A 250 -15.60 4.29 21.20
C ASN A 250 -16.41 5.42 21.90
N PRO A 251 -15.78 6.51 22.38
CA PRO A 251 -16.52 7.65 22.96
C PRO A 251 -17.46 8.33 21.95
N VAL A 252 -17.05 8.46 20.69
CA VAL A 252 -17.91 9.02 19.63
C VAL A 252 -19.07 8.08 19.31
N LEU A 253 -18.86 6.76 19.34
CA LEU A 253 -19.97 5.80 19.20
C LEU A 253 -20.96 5.86 20.36
N ASP A 254 -20.48 6.02 21.59
CA ASP A 254 -21.33 6.12 22.78
C ASP A 254 -22.21 7.36 22.71
N ASN A 255 -21.62 8.51 22.39
CA ASN A 255 -22.34 9.77 22.24
C ASN A 255 -23.32 9.74 21.05
N LEU A 256 -22.90 9.15 19.93
CA LEU A 256 -23.75 9.00 18.76
C LEU A 256 -24.96 8.10 19.04
N LEU A 257 -24.79 7.02 19.81
CA LEU A 257 -25.91 6.16 20.23
C LEU A 257 -26.88 6.90 21.16
N ASP A 258 -26.38 7.70 22.10
CA ASP A 258 -27.21 8.48 23.02
C ASP A 258 -28.02 9.54 22.25
N LYS A 259 -27.41 10.23 21.29
CA LYS A 259 -28.08 11.18 20.41
C LYS A 259 -29.10 10.52 19.48
N LEU A 260 -28.77 9.35 18.92
CA LEU A 260 -29.70 8.60 18.07
C LEU A 260 -30.92 8.09 18.87
N LEU A 261 -30.75 7.75 20.15
CA LEU A 261 -31.86 7.40 21.04
C LEU A 261 -32.72 8.63 21.36
N ALA A 262 -32.10 9.77 21.69
CA ALA A 262 -32.80 11.02 22.00
C ALA A 262 -33.65 11.52 20.81
N GLU A 263 -33.17 11.32 19.59
CA GLU A 263 -33.88 11.66 18.34
C GLU A 263 -34.91 10.60 17.90
N GLY A 264 -35.07 9.53 18.67
CA GLY A 264 -36.02 8.43 18.38
C GLY A 264 -35.65 7.58 17.17
N VAL A 265 -34.40 7.62 16.71
CA VAL A 265 -33.92 6.85 15.55
C VAL A 265 -33.70 5.38 15.92
N ILE A 266 -33.22 5.12 17.14
CA ILE A 266 -33.04 3.77 17.69
C ILE A 266 -33.88 3.59 18.95
N THR A 267 -34.21 2.34 19.28
CA THR A 267 -34.94 1.96 20.49
C THR A 267 -33.97 1.65 21.64
N ASP A 268 -34.46 1.69 22.88
CA ASP A 268 -33.66 1.33 24.06
C ASP A 268 -33.05 -0.08 23.95
N ALA A 269 -33.82 -1.04 23.41
CA ALA A 269 -33.34 -2.40 23.18
C ALA A 269 -32.22 -2.49 22.13
N GLU A 270 -32.28 -1.70 21.06
CA GLU A 270 -31.22 -1.64 20.03
C GLU A 270 -29.94 -0.99 20.59
N ARG A 271 -30.08 0.05 21.42
CA ARG A 271 -28.95 0.69 22.10
C ARG A 271 -28.25 -0.27 23.07
N GLU A 272 -29.02 -0.96 23.93
CA GLU A 272 -28.46 -1.93 24.88
C GLU A 272 -27.73 -3.07 24.17
N THR A 273 -28.31 -3.59 23.08
CA THR A 273 -27.70 -4.66 22.27
C THR A 273 -26.39 -4.22 21.62
N ALA A 274 -26.27 -2.96 21.19
CA ALA A 274 -25.05 -2.42 20.61
C ALA A 274 -23.99 -2.11 21.70
N MET A 275 -24.39 -1.74 22.91
CA MET A 275 -23.45 -1.44 24.00
C MET A 275 -22.72 -2.66 24.55
N THR A 276 -23.28 -3.87 24.45
CA THR A 276 -22.64 -5.10 24.94
C THR A 276 -21.55 -5.66 24.00
N LYS A 277 -21.29 -5.01 22.86
CA LYS A 277 -20.40 -5.50 21.80
C LYS A 277 -19.06 -4.76 21.77
N PRO A 278 -17.98 -5.40 21.25
CA PRO A 278 -16.70 -4.72 21.06
C PRO A 278 -16.82 -3.59 20.03
N ARG A 279 -15.95 -2.58 20.12
CA ARG A 279 -16.01 -1.31 19.34
C ARG A 279 -16.32 -1.49 17.85
N GLN A 280 -15.65 -2.43 17.18
CA GLN A 280 -15.84 -2.64 15.74
C GLN A 280 -17.21 -3.23 15.40
N ASP A 281 -17.66 -4.22 16.17
CA ASP A 281 -19.01 -4.79 16.01
C ASP A 281 -20.09 -3.76 16.37
N LYS A 282 -19.84 -2.94 17.40
CA LYS A 282 -20.70 -1.83 17.78
C LYS A 282 -20.84 -0.80 16.65
N ALA A 283 -19.74 -0.33 16.07
CA ALA A 283 -19.74 0.59 14.95
C ALA A 283 -20.48 0.01 13.73
N ARG A 284 -20.26 -1.28 13.45
CA ARG A 284 -20.91 -2.00 12.36
C ARG A 284 -22.42 -2.03 12.54
N ASP A 285 -22.87 -2.31 13.77
CA ASP A 285 -24.28 -2.39 14.09
C ASP A 285 -24.95 -1.02 14.05
N VAL A 286 -24.33 0.03 14.60
CA VAL A 286 -24.86 1.41 14.54
C VAL A 286 -25.14 1.82 13.09
N ILE A 287 -24.15 1.69 12.21
CA ILE A 287 -24.30 2.13 10.82
C ILE A 287 -25.26 1.24 10.01
N ASP A 288 -25.34 -0.07 10.30
CA ASP A 288 -26.29 -0.96 9.64
C ASP A 288 -27.73 -0.75 10.11
N MET A 289 -27.95 -0.55 11.40
CA MET A 289 -29.28 -0.32 11.97
C MET A 289 -29.87 0.95 11.39
N VAL A 290 -29.11 2.05 11.42
CA VAL A 290 -29.56 3.34 10.86
C VAL A 290 -29.81 3.22 9.36
N ARG A 291 -28.89 2.58 8.60
CA ARG A 291 -29.08 2.39 7.15
C ARG A 291 -30.34 1.58 6.82
N LYS A 292 -30.65 0.55 7.62
CA LYS A 292 -31.84 -0.30 7.42
C LYS A 292 -33.15 0.41 7.77
N LYS A 293 -33.12 1.45 8.60
CA LYS A 293 -34.29 2.25 8.99
C LYS A 293 -34.69 3.30 7.94
N GLY A 294 -33.81 3.58 6.98
CA GLY A 294 -34.13 4.36 5.78
C GLY A 294 -33.38 5.69 5.67
N ARG A 295 -33.75 6.47 4.64
CA ARG A 295 -33.15 7.75 4.28
C ARG A 295 -33.13 8.76 5.44
N ASP A 296 -34.27 9.00 6.07
CA ASP A 296 -34.41 10.02 7.12
C ASP A 296 -33.53 9.71 8.35
N ALA A 297 -33.44 8.43 8.73
CA ALA A 297 -32.57 7.97 9.80
C ALA A 297 -31.09 8.15 9.44
N SER A 298 -30.74 7.84 8.18
CA SER A 298 -29.37 7.97 7.67
C SER A 298 -28.90 9.43 7.59
N GLU A 299 -29.77 10.35 7.18
CA GLU A 299 -29.49 11.79 7.17
C GLU A 299 -29.28 12.32 8.59
N LYS A 300 -30.18 11.95 9.52
CA LYS A 300 -30.04 12.32 10.93
C LYS A 300 -28.71 11.83 11.53
N MET A 301 -28.31 10.59 11.27
CA MET A 301 -27.02 10.08 11.74
C MET A 301 -25.85 10.88 11.17
N MET A 302 -25.88 11.26 9.89
CA MET A 302 -24.83 12.09 9.29
C MET A 302 -24.74 13.46 9.96
N THR A 303 -25.89 14.08 10.26
CA THR A 303 -25.94 15.36 11.00
C THR A 303 -25.37 15.21 12.41
N LEU A 304 -25.85 14.25 13.20
CA LEU A 304 -25.39 14.04 14.58
C LEU A 304 -23.91 13.66 14.65
N PHE A 305 -23.43 12.84 13.72
CA PHE A 305 -22.03 12.47 13.64
C PHE A 305 -21.13 13.66 13.25
N SER A 306 -21.62 14.58 12.42
CA SER A 306 -20.89 15.81 12.09
C SER A 306 -20.70 16.77 13.26
N GLU A 307 -21.60 16.75 14.24
CA GLU A 307 -21.47 17.53 15.47
C GLU A 307 -20.43 16.95 16.43
N ASP A 308 -20.28 15.62 16.43
CA ASP A 308 -19.40 14.90 17.36
C ASP A 308 -17.97 14.79 16.83
N ASP A 309 -17.82 14.57 15.52
CA ASP A 309 -16.51 14.47 14.87
C ASP A 309 -16.56 15.05 13.45
N THR A 310 -16.59 16.37 13.37
CA THR A 310 -16.59 17.12 12.10
C THR A 310 -15.37 16.80 11.23
N PHE A 311 -14.23 16.47 11.84
CA PHE A 311 -12.99 16.15 11.13
C PHE A 311 -13.11 14.80 10.42
N LEU A 312 -13.55 13.78 11.14
CA LEU A 312 -13.78 12.45 10.56
C LEU A 312 -14.93 12.46 9.54
N CYS A 313 -16.00 13.24 9.76
CA CYS A 313 -17.05 13.42 8.76
C CYS A 313 -16.53 14.02 7.44
N ARG A 314 -15.62 15.00 7.51
CA ARG A 314 -15.00 15.60 6.32
C ARG A 314 -14.05 14.63 5.62
N GLU A 315 -13.27 13.84 6.36
CA GLU A 315 -12.42 12.79 5.77
C GLU A 315 -13.23 11.67 5.10
N LEU A 316 -14.39 11.33 5.67
CA LEU A 316 -15.30 10.33 5.13
C LEU A 316 -16.19 10.87 4.00
N GLY A 317 -16.17 12.17 3.71
CA GLY A 317 -17.01 12.79 2.68
C GLY A 317 -18.50 12.78 3.00
N LEU A 318 -18.85 12.79 4.29
CA LEU A 318 -20.24 12.83 4.79
C LEU A 318 -20.80 14.26 4.87
N ILE A 319 -19.93 15.26 4.98
CA ILE A 319 -20.24 16.70 4.99
C ILE A 319 -19.28 17.48 4.12
#